data_AF-A0A7V7ZJV7-F1
#
_entry.id   AF-A0A7V7ZJV7-F1
#
_cell.length_a   1.000
_cell.length_b   1.000
_cell.length_c   1.000
_cell.angle_alpha   90.00
_cell.angle_beta   90.00
_cell.angle_gamma   90.00
#
_symmetry.space_group_name_H-M   'P 1'
#
loop_
_entity.id
_entity.type
_entity.pdbx_description
1 polymer ?
#
loop_
_entity_poly.entity_id
_entity_poly.type
_entity_poly.pdbx_seq_one_letter_code
_entity_poly.pdbx_strand_id
1 'polypeptide(L)'
;MADVTPSANAQEPHPWAGLSTNELLSMVVYELYGPVSALGSEVDRLSRGEFDDDELLTLIDQMRDATNQLSRLVVTLKRYTADLPPEPAP
;
A
#
# COMPACT_ATOMS: atom_id res chain seq x y z
N MET A 1 -15.82 -14.88 -41.93
CA MET A 1 -15.33 -13.62 -41.34
C MET A 1 -16.33 -13.19 -40.29
N ALA A 2 -16.01 -13.36 -39.02
CA ALA A 2 -16.72 -12.73 -37.91
C ALA A 2 -15.63 -12.08 -37.05
N ASP A 3 -15.61 -10.76 -37.09
CA ASP A 3 -14.72 -9.89 -36.34
C ASP A 3 -15.18 -9.93 -34.88
N VAL A 4 -14.45 -10.64 -34.02
CA VAL A 4 -14.64 -10.59 -32.57
C VAL A 4 -13.72 -9.48 -32.08
N THR A 5 -14.25 -8.26 -32.00
CA THR A 5 -13.60 -7.17 -31.30
C THR A 5 -13.40 -7.58 -29.84
N PRO A 6 -12.16 -7.62 -29.32
CA PRO A 6 -11.95 -7.88 -27.90
C PRO A 6 -12.57 -6.72 -27.13
N SER A 7 -13.55 -7.05 -26.29
CA SER A 7 -14.19 -6.12 -25.38
C SER A 7 -13.11 -5.33 -24.62
N ALA A 8 -13.20 -4.01 -24.68
CA ALA A 8 -12.38 -3.11 -23.91
C ALA A 8 -12.33 -3.61 -22.45
N ASN A 9 -11.13 -3.85 -21.95
CA ASN A 9 -10.87 -4.10 -20.54
C ASN A 9 -11.58 -3.00 -19.74
N ALA A 10 -12.71 -3.32 -19.12
CA ALA A 10 -13.31 -2.48 -18.11
C ALA A 10 -12.29 -2.46 -16.95
N GLN A 11 -11.38 -1.49 -16.97
CA GLN A 11 -10.50 -1.22 -15.84
C GLN A 11 -11.41 -1.03 -14.63
N GLU A 12 -11.31 -1.95 -13.67
CA GLU A 12 -11.98 -1.75 -12.38
C GLU A 12 -11.60 -0.35 -11.88
N PRO A 13 -12.58 0.47 -11.47
CA PRO A 13 -12.29 1.80 -10.98
C PRO A 13 -11.27 1.71 -9.86
N HIS A 14 -10.25 2.57 -9.91
CA HIS A 14 -9.24 2.65 -8.86
C HIS A 14 -9.94 2.70 -7.50
N PRO A 15 -9.45 2.00 -6.45
CA PRO A 15 -10.12 1.94 -5.14
C PRO A 15 -10.37 3.31 -4.47
N TRP A 16 -9.74 4.36 -5.00
CA TRP A 16 -9.86 5.74 -4.53
C TRP A 16 -10.56 6.67 -5.54
N ALA A 17 -11.07 6.12 -6.64
CA ALA A 17 -11.82 6.89 -7.61
C ALA A 17 -13.06 7.49 -6.94
N GLY A 18 -13.20 8.82 -7.03
CA GLY A 18 -14.33 9.56 -6.47
C GLY A 18 -14.19 9.96 -5.00
N LEU A 19 -13.07 9.62 -4.33
CA LEU A 19 -12.77 10.18 -3.01
C LEU A 19 -12.34 11.64 -3.11
N SER A 20 -12.81 12.49 -2.20
CA SER A 20 -12.22 13.81 -2.03
C SER A 20 -10.79 13.71 -1.49
N THR A 21 -9.98 14.75 -1.68
CA THR A 21 -8.60 14.79 -1.18
C THR A 21 -8.51 14.52 0.34
N ASN A 22 -9.45 15.07 1.13
CA ASN A 22 -9.47 14.86 2.57
C ASN A 22 -9.81 13.41 2.95
N GLU A 23 -10.75 12.78 2.25
CA GLU A 23 -11.11 11.38 2.48
C GLU A 23 -9.96 10.44 2.10
N LEU A 24 -9.32 10.71 0.95
CA LEU A 24 -8.14 9.98 0.52
C LEU A 24 -6.99 10.11 1.54
N LEU A 25 -6.69 11.32 2.00
CA LEU A 25 -5.64 11.55 3.00
C LEU A 25 -5.94 10.81 4.31
N SER A 26 -7.18 10.88 4.80
CA SER A 26 -7.58 10.17 6.01
C SER A 26 -7.44 8.64 5.86
N MET A 27 -7.81 8.10 4.69
CA MET A 27 -7.69 6.68 4.39
C MET A 27 -6.23 6.24 4.31
N VAL A 28 -5.40 6.98 3.58
CA VAL A 28 -3.97 6.68 3.42
C VAL A 28 -3.24 6.75 4.75
N VAL A 29 -3.54 7.74 5.59
CA VAL A 29 -2.96 7.83 6.95
C VAL A 29 -3.35 6.62 7.80
N TYR A 30 -4.61 6.20 7.73
CA TYR A 30 -5.08 5.01 8.44
C TYR A 30 -4.39 3.73 7.94
N GLU A 31 -4.28 3.55 6.62
CA GLU A 31 -3.62 2.39 6.00
C GLU A 31 -2.11 2.36 6.26
N LEU A 32 -1.46 3.52 6.41
CA LEU A 32 -0.04 3.60 6.79
C LEU A 32 0.19 3.25 8.25
N TYR A 33 -0.72 3.63 9.14
CA TYR A 33 -0.51 3.50 10.59
C TYR A 33 -0.26 2.05 11.01
N GLY A 34 -1.07 1.11 10.53
CA GLY A 34 -0.95 -0.32 10.86
C GLY A 34 0.46 -0.89 10.61
N PRO A 35 0.93 -0.94 9.34
CA PRO A 35 2.23 -1.52 9.02
C PRO A 35 3.41 -0.71 9.58
N VAL A 36 3.31 0.62 9.70
CA VAL A 36 4.36 1.44 10.35
C VAL A 36 4.47 1.12 11.85
N SER A 37 3.33 1.04 12.54
CA SER A 37 3.32 0.69 13.96
C SER A 37 3.85 -0.73 14.19
N ALA A 38 3.45 -1.69 13.36
CA ALA A 38 3.93 -3.07 13.43
C ALA A 38 5.46 -3.12 13.23
N LEU A 39 5.99 -2.46 12.20
CA LEU A 39 7.44 -2.38 11.99
C LEU A 39 8.17 -1.72 13.17
N GLY A 40 7.60 -0.67 13.75
CA GLY A 40 8.17 -0.02 14.93
C GLY A 40 8.30 -0.97 16.12
N SER A 41 7.25 -1.75 16.40
CA SER A 41 7.26 -2.77 17.46
C SER A 41 8.26 -3.89 17.19
N GLU A 42 8.34 -4.38 15.94
CA GLU A 42 9.28 -5.45 15.60
C GLU A 42 10.74 -4.97 15.59
N VAL A 43 11.03 -3.74 15.16
CA VAL A 43 12.37 -3.15 15.26
C VAL A 43 12.77 -2.95 16.71
N ASP A 44 11.85 -2.51 17.57
CA ASP A 44 12.10 -2.39 19.01
C ASP A 44 12.41 -3.76 19.63
N ARG A 45 11.65 -4.82 19.31
CA ARG A 45 11.99 -6.20 19.70
C ARG A 45 13.36 -6.63 19.18
N LEU A 46 13.65 -6.41 17.88
CA LEU A 46 14.93 -6.73 17.27
C LEU A 46 16.10 -6.06 18.02
N SER A 47 15.91 -4.80 18.42
CA SER A 47 16.93 -4.02 19.12
C SER A 47 17.24 -4.51 20.53
N ARG A 48 16.27 -5.17 21.18
CA ARG A 48 16.44 -5.74 22.54
C ARG A 48 17.18 -7.07 22.53
N GLY A 49 17.21 -7.78 21.39
CA GLY A 49 17.93 -9.05 21.29
C GLY A 49 17.34 -10.20 22.12
N GLU A 50 16.11 -10.04 22.62
CA GLU A 50 15.42 -11.01 23.48
C GLU A 50 14.56 -11.95 22.62
N PHE A 51 15.22 -12.77 21.80
CA PHE A 51 14.55 -13.77 20.96
C PHE A 51 15.44 -15.00 20.79
N ASP A 52 14.82 -16.16 20.63
CA ASP A 52 15.49 -17.35 20.12
C ASP A 52 15.55 -17.37 18.58
N ASP A 53 16.20 -18.38 18.00
CA ASP A 53 16.40 -18.48 16.56
C ASP A 53 15.06 -18.63 15.79
N ASP A 54 14.07 -19.30 16.37
CA ASP A 54 12.75 -19.51 15.74
C ASP A 54 11.89 -18.23 15.81
N GLU A 55 11.99 -17.50 16.93
CA GLU A 55 11.38 -16.19 17.12
C GLU A 55 12.00 -15.14 16.19
N LEU A 56 13.32 -15.21 15.95
CA LEU A 56 14.00 -14.32 15.00
C LEU A 56 13.49 -14.52 13.57
N LEU A 57 13.34 -15.77 13.13
CA LEU A 57 12.78 -16.06 11.80
C LEU A 57 11.36 -15.52 11.66
N THR A 58 10.53 -15.73 12.69
CA THR A 58 9.17 -15.21 12.74
C THR A 58 9.13 -13.68 12.69
N LEU A 59 10.02 -13.02 13.44
CA LEU A 59 10.16 -11.57 13.48
C LEU A 59 10.54 -11.00 12.10
N ILE A 60 11.49 -11.64 11.42
CA ILE A 60 11.92 -11.26 10.07
C ILE A 60 10.77 -11.38 9.07
N ASP A 61 10.00 -12.47 9.13
CA ASP A 61 8.84 -12.67 8.25
C ASP A 61 7.76 -11.60 8.50
N GLN A 62 7.48 -11.26 9.77
CA GLN A 62 6.56 -10.18 10.13
C GLN A 62 7.01 -8.82 9.59
N MET A 63 8.30 -8.49 9.74
CA MET A 63 8.87 -7.26 9.19
C MET A 63 8.78 -7.22 7.66
N ARG A 64 9.02 -8.35 6.99
CA ARG A 64 8.90 -8.49 5.54
C ARG A 64 7.46 -8.26 5.08
N ASP A 65 6.48 -8.83 5.77
CA ASP A 65 5.07 -8.65 5.45
C ASP A 65 4.61 -7.21 5.61
N ALA A 66 4.98 -6.55 6.71
CA ALA A 66 4.68 -5.14 6.91
C ALA A 66 5.33 -4.25 5.83
N THR A 67 6.58 -4.56 5.43
CA THR A 67 7.27 -3.86 4.32
C THR A 67 6.55 -4.09 2.98
N ASN A 68 6.08 -5.31 2.71
CA ASN A 68 5.31 -5.63 1.51
C ASN A 68 3.98 -4.85 1.47
N GLN A 69 3.29 -4.70 2.61
CA GLN A 69 2.07 -3.91 2.72
C GLN A 69 2.33 -2.43 2.42
N LEU A 70 3.39 -1.85 2.98
CA LEU A 70 3.80 -0.47 2.67
C LEU A 70 4.15 -0.30 1.19
N SER A 71 4.90 -1.25 0.61
CA SER A 71 5.25 -1.21 -0.81
C SER A 71 4.01 -1.20 -1.71
N ARG A 72 3.02 -2.06 -1.41
CA ARG A 72 1.75 -2.09 -2.14
C ARG A 72 1.02 -0.75 -2.04
N LEU A 73 0.93 -0.18 -0.84
CA LEU A 73 0.28 1.12 -0.64
C LEU A 73 0.97 2.24 -1.44
N VAL A 74 2.30 2.28 -1.43
CA VAL A 74 3.10 3.24 -2.22
C VAL A 74 2.86 3.05 -3.73
N VAL A 75 2.78 1.82 -4.22
CA VAL A 75 2.48 1.55 -5.64
C VAL A 75 1.08 2.02 -6.00
N THR A 76 0.09 1.78 -5.15
CA THR A 76 -1.29 2.26 -5.33
C THR A 76 -1.34 3.79 -5.34
N LEU A 77 -0.64 4.45 -4.41
CA LEU A 77 -0.43 5.92 -4.38
C LEU A 77 0.14 6.43 -5.69
N LYS A 78 1.25 5.85 -6.14
CA LYS A 78 1.91 6.26 -7.37
C LYS A 78 0.98 6.14 -8.59
N ARG A 79 0.25 5.02 -8.70
CA ARG A 79 -0.71 4.81 -9.80
C ARG A 79 -1.82 5.84 -9.77
N TYR A 80 -2.45 6.03 -8.61
CA TYR A 80 -3.49 7.05 -8.44
C TYR A 80 -3.00 8.44 -8.84
N THR A 81 -1.82 8.86 -8.38
CA THR A 81 -1.28 10.19 -8.70
C THR A 81 -0.89 10.35 -10.17
N ALA A 82 -0.54 9.26 -10.86
CA ALA A 82 -0.24 9.28 -12.29
C ALA A 82 -1.51 9.38 -13.15
N ASP A 83 -2.63 8.85 -12.65
CA ASP A 83 -3.94 8.87 -13.31
C ASP A 83 -4.72 10.18 -13.05
N LEU A 84 -4.28 11.01 -12.09
CA LEU A 84 -4.89 12.31 -11.84
C LEU A 84 -4.65 13.24 -13.04
N PRO A 85 -5.69 13.92 -13.54
CA PRO A 85 -5.50 14.96 -14.55
C PRO A 85 -4.59 16.06 -13.98
N PRO A 86 -3.75 16.69 -14.83
CA PRO A 86 -2.92 17.80 -14.37
C PRO A 86 -3.82 18.87 -13.76
N GLU A 87 -3.46 19.32 -12.56
CA GLU A 87 -4.13 20.43 -11.90
C GLU A 87 -4.15 21.62 -12.87
N PRO A 88 -5.33 22.23 -13.14
CA PRO A 88 -5.39 23.39 -14.02
C PRO A 88 -4.50 24.48 -13.43
N ALA A 89 -3.55 24.97 -14.24
CA ALA A 89 -2.66 26.05 -13.83
C ALA A 89 -3.50 27.27 -13.36
N PRO A 90 -3.06 27.97 -12.31
CA PRO A 90 -3.76 29.14 -11.77
C PRO A 90 -3.85 30.29 -12.78
#